data_AF-A0A6I7RAW7-F1
#
_entry.id   AF-A0A6I7RAW7-F1
#
_cell.length_a   1.000
_cell.length_b   1.000
_cell.length_c   1.000
_cell.angle_alpha   90.00
_cell.angle_beta   90.00
_cell.angle_gamma   90.00
#
_symmetry.space_group_name_H-M   'P 1'
#
loop_
_entity.id
_entity.type
_entity.pdbx_description
1 polymer ?
#
loop_
_entity_poly.entity_id
_entity_poly.type
_entity_poly.pdbx_seq_one_letter_code
_entity_poly.pdbx_strand_id
1 'polypeptide(L)'
;MAEHTPPAADDAAEPGSRGFGTPEGLRALLLRLHESGPGAWQGDREAADLMRYTAERYRRLARKHNLDPWHIASAAFEVMLAPSTRNAGNPWAVVTRAVQITCGVEARAAGLLVATSKARRTPRIAGFHDAVRFADREGLADYHPAFAVAPDDDDPESGEDDGPVAAVLSEVVGLFVLEGWDAALVADCVEHVAYRLADLSSRSRAVEVLRRDRTVPVVLGLPPRSWTALLRIVLGHPAAKHTGTPTGDGILLRLLNGEPPDSLRDDNALTDAIRAAHPNPTPER
;
A
#
# COMPACT_ATOMS: atom_id res chain seq x y z
N MET A 1 -22.36 17.85 -83.08
CA MET A 1 -21.12 17.44 -82.39
C MET A 1 -21.09 18.15 -81.05
N ALA A 2 -21.33 17.43 -79.96
CA ALA A 2 -21.05 17.89 -78.61
C ALA A 2 -20.85 16.63 -77.77
N GLU A 3 -19.60 16.18 -77.69
CA GLU A 3 -19.18 15.16 -76.73
C GLU A 3 -19.36 15.75 -75.33
N HIS A 4 -20.09 15.04 -74.48
CA HIS A 4 -20.20 15.35 -73.06
C HIS A 4 -19.37 14.32 -72.31
N THR A 5 -18.16 14.72 -71.92
CA THR A 5 -17.30 13.99 -70.98
C THR A 5 -17.96 13.99 -69.60
N PRO A 6 -18.27 12.82 -69.00
CA PRO A 6 -18.65 12.76 -67.59
C PRO A 6 -17.39 12.82 -66.71
N PRO A 7 -17.48 13.40 -65.50
CA PRO A 7 -16.34 13.57 -64.62
C PRO A 7 -15.88 12.21 -64.06
N ALA A 8 -14.57 12.09 -63.88
CA ALA A 8 -13.95 11.00 -63.14
C ALA A 8 -14.57 10.92 -61.74
N ALA A 9 -15.37 9.88 -61.52
CA ALA A 9 -15.67 9.43 -60.18
C ALA A 9 -14.36 8.92 -59.60
N ASP A 10 -13.91 9.61 -58.56
CA ASP A 10 -12.88 9.14 -57.64
C ASP A 10 -13.46 7.90 -56.95
N ASP A 11 -13.27 6.73 -57.57
CA ASP A 11 -13.58 5.43 -56.99
C ASP A 11 -12.61 5.20 -55.83
N ALA A 12 -12.98 5.77 -54.68
CA ALA A 12 -12.49 5.36 -53.39
C ALA A 12 -12.69 3.84 -53.27
N ALA A 13 -11.60 3.10 -53.48
CA ALA A 13 -11.58 1.65 -53.46
C ALA A 13 -12.30 1.09 -52.22
N GLU A 14 -13.45 0.47 -52.43
CA GLU A 14 -14.14 -0.29 -51.41
C GLU A 14 -13.26 -1.44 -50.88
N PRO A 15 -13.37 -1.80 -49.59
CA PRO A 15 -12.56 -2.85 -48.93
C PRO A 15 -13.03 -4.29 -49.30
N GLY A 16 -13.20 -4.56 -50.60
CA GLY A 16 -13.85 -5.75 -51.15
C GLY A 16 -12.96 -6.95 -51.53
N SER A 17 -11.65 -6.97 -51.22
CA SER A 17 -10.80 -8.13 -51.55
C SER A 17 -9.88 -8.52 -50.39
N ARG A 18 -10.47 -9.08 -49.34
CA ARG A 18 -9.72 -9.71 -48.25
C ARG A 18 -10.27 -11.12 -48.05
N GLY A 19 -9.81 -12.05 -48.89
CA GLY A 19 -10.25 -13.45 -48.89
C GLY A 19 -10.20 -14.11 -47.50
N PHE A 20 -9.34 -13.62 -46.61
CA PHE A 20 -9.22 -14.06 -45.22
C PHE A 20 -10.41 -13.75 -44.30
N GLY A 21 -11.45 -13.06 -44.78
CA GLY A 21 -12.72 -12.93 -44.05
C GLY A 21 -13.44 -14.28 -43.88
N THR A 22 -13.26 -15.21 -44.82
CA THR A 22 -13.81 -16.57 -44.77
C THR A 22 -12.84 -17.54 -44.08
N PRO A 23 -13.33 -18.65 -43.48
CA PRO A 23 -12.47 -19.68 -42.90
C PRO A 23 -11.46 -20.26 -43.90
N GLU A 24 -11.88 -20.46 -45.14
CA GLU A 24 -11.07 -21.03 -46.22
C GLU A 24 -9.97 -20.06 -46.67
N GLY A 25 -10.30 -18.79 -46.85
CA GLY A 25 -9.31 -17.79 -47.24
C GLY A 25 -8.33 -17.47 -46.11
N LEU A 26 -8.77 -17.52 -44.84
CA LEU A 26 -7.85 -17.40 -43.70
C LEU A 26 -6.88 -18.58 -43.70
N ARG A 27 -7.37 -19.81 -43.92
CA ARG A 27 -6.51 -21.00 -44.01
C ARG A 27 -5.45 -20.85 -45.10
N ALA A 28 -5.86 -20.43 -46.30
CA ALA A 28 -4.96 -20.26 -47.43
C ALA A 28 -3.84 -19.25 -47.11
N LEU A 29 -4.20 -18.10 -46.51
CA LEU A 29 -3.22 -17.10 -46.08
C LEU A 29 -2.24 -17.66 -45.03
N LEU A 30 -2.74 -18.38 -44.02
CA LEU A 30 -1.88 -18.92 -42.96
C LEU A 30 -0.94 -20.03 -43.46
N LEU A 31 -1.37 -20.83 -44.43
CA LEU A 31 -0.49 -21.82 -45.09
C LEU A 31 0.60 -21.13 -45.89
N ARG A 32 0.25 -20.11 -46.69
CA ARG A 32 1.24 -19.31 -47.44
C ARG A 32 2.26 -18.67 -46.50
N LEU A 33 1.81 -18.02 -45.43
CA LEU A 33 2.70 -17.38 -44.46
C LEU A 33 3.62 -18.40 -43.77
N HIS A 34 3.18 -19.65 -43.60
CA HIS A 34 4.01 -20.71 -43.06
C HIS A 34 5.07 -21.20 -44.06
N GLU A 35 4.68 -21.40 -45.32
CA GLU A 35 5.55 -21.84 -46.41
C GLU A 35 6.66 -20.82 -46.71
N SER A 36 6.36 -19.52 -46.56
CA SER A 36 7.34 -18.43 -46.67
C SER A 36 8.42 -18.43 -45.58
N GLY A 37 8.27 -19.25 -44.53
CA GLY A 37 9.25 -19.44 -43.47
C GLY A 37 9.03 -18.57 -42.22
N PRO A 38 9.81 -18.83 -41.14
CA PRO A 38 9.66 -18.14 -39.87
C PRO A 38 9.90 -16.62 -40.00
N GLY A 39 8.99 -15.81 -39.47
CA GLY A 39 9.12 -14.34 -39.46
C GLY A 39 8.79 -13.64 -40.78
N ALA A 40 8.53 -14.38 -41.87
CA ALA A 40 8.19 -13.80 -43.18
C ALA A 40 6.92 -12.93 -43.15
N TRP A 41 6.03 -13.18 -42.20
CA TRP A 41 4.80 -12.40 -42.01
C TRP A 41 5.06 -10.93 -41.59
N GLN A 42 6.24 -10.59 -41.04
CA GLN A 42 6.51 -9.24 -40.55
C GLN A 42 6.56 -8.19 -41.67
N GLY A 43 7.00 -8.58 -42.87
CA GLY A 43 7.03 -7.73 -44.07
C GLY A 43 5.83 -7.94 -45.00
N ASP A 44 4.89 -8.81 -44.64
CA ASP A 44 3.79 -9.21 -45.51
C ASP A 44 2.60 -8.24 -45.38
N ARG A 45 2.19 -7.66 -46.51
CA ARG A 45 1.08 -6.69 -46.56
C ARG A 45 -0.26 -7.32 -46.16
N GLU A 46 -0.53 -8.55 -46.56
CA GLU A 46 -1.78 -9.23 -46.20
C GLU A 46 -1.80 -9.65 -44.73
N ALA A 47 -0.64 -9.99 -44.14
CA ALA A 47 -0.54 -10.21 -42.69
C ALA A 47 -0.86 -8.91 -41.92
N ALA A 48 -0.36 -7.76 -42.38
CA ALA A 48 -0.69 -6.47 -41.80
C ALA A 48 -2.18 -6.09 -41.99
N ASP A 49 -2.77 -6.41 -43.15
CA ASP A 49 -4.19 -6.25 -43.41
C ASP A 49 -5.04 -7.16 -42.51
N LEU A 50 -4.60 -8.40 -42.28
CA LEU A 50 -5.23 -9.36 -41.36
C LEU A 50 -5.19 -8.85 -39.93
N MET A 51 -4.07 -8.31 -39.45
CA MET A 51 -3.96 -7.71 -38.10
C MET A 51 -4.92 -6.53 -37.91
N ARG A 52 -5.06 -5.66 -38.92
CA ARG A 52 -6.07 -4.58 -38.91
C ARG A 52 -7.49 -5.12 -38.85
N TYR A 53 -7.77 -6.15 -39.62
CA TYR A 53 -9.09 -6.80 -39.63
C TYR A 53 -9.40 -7.51 -38.30
N THR A 54 -8.44 -8.16 -37.66
CA THR A 54 -8.63 -8.82 -36.35
C THR A 54 -8.87 -7.80 -35.24
N ALA A 55 -8.11 -6.70 -35.21
CA ALA A 55 -8.36 -5.57 -34.33
C ALA A 55 -9.78 -5.04 -34.54
N GLU A 56 -10.22 -4.94 -35.81
CA GLU A 56 -11.54 -4.46 -36.14
C GLU A 56 -12.65 -5.39 -35.61
N ARG A 57 -12.50 -6.69 -35.90
CA ARG A 57 -13.44 -7.77 -35.61
C ARG A 57 -13.63 -8.01 -34.12
N TYR A 58 -12.56 -7.94 -33.33
CA TYR A 58 -12.62 -8.20 -31.89
C TYR A 58 -12.75 -6.94 -31.03
N ARG A 59 -12.86 -5.75 -31.62
CA ARG A 59 -12.93 -4.49 -30.87
C ARG A 59 -14.03 -4.46 -29.81
N ARG A 60 -15.24 -4.93 -30.15
CA ARG A 60 -16.36 -4.96 -29.19
C ARG A 60 -16.06 -5.89 -28.01
N LEU A 61 -15.41 -7.02 -28.28
CA LEU A 61 -15.01 -7.98 -27.25
C LEU A 61 -13.88 -7.43 -26.37
N ALA A 62 -12.88 -6.76 -26.95
CA ALA A 62 -11.82 -6.10 -26.21
C ALA A 62 -12.38 -5.03 -25.27
N ARG A 63 -13.29 -4.18 -25.78
CA ARG A 63 -14.00 -3.15 -24.97
C ARG A 63 -14.80 -3.74 -23.81
N LYS A 64 -15.48 -4.89 -24.02
CA LYS A 64 -16.22 -5.58 -22.94
C LYS A 64 -15.32 -5.91 -21.74
N HIS A 65 -14.04 -6.18 -21.99
CA HIS A 65 -13.06 -6.53 -20.96
C HIS A 65 -12.12 -5.36 -20.60
N ASN A 66 -12.41 -4.14 -21.07
CA ASN A 66 -11.55 -2.97 -20.92
C ASN A 66 -10.10 -3.17 -21.40
N LEU A 67 -9.93 -3.91 -22.50
CA LEU A 67 -8.64 -4.21 -23.11
C LEU A 67 -8.45 -3.44 -24.42
N ASP A 68 -7.18 -3.17 -24.74
CA ASP A 68 -6.81 -2.58 -26.03
C ASP A 68 -7.08 -3.55 -27.19
N PRO A 69 -7.81 -3.13 -28.25
CA PRO A 69 -8.07 -3.97 -29.41
C PRO A 69 -6.81 -4.48 -30.13
N TRP A 70 -5.71 -3.71 -30.14
CA TRP A 70 -4.46 -4.12 -30.80
C TRP A 70 -3.70 -5.17 -29.99
N HIS A 71 -3.73 -5.09 -28.66
CA HIS A 71 -3.27 -6.18 -27.80
C HIS A 71 -3.99 -7.49 -28.12
N ILE A 72 -5.32 -7.46 -28.23
CA ILE A 72 -6.12 -8.65 -28.56
C ILE A 72 -5.87 -9.13 -29.99
N ALA A 73 -5.69 -8.23 -30.94
CA ALA A 73 -5.33 -8.58 -32.32
C ALA A 73 -4.00 -9.33 -32.38
N SER A 74 -3.02 -8.88 -31.60
CA SER A 74 -1.69 -9.49 -31.53
C SER A 74 -1.76 -10.91 -30.95
N ALA A 75 -2.50 -11.08 -29.84
CA ALA A 75 -2.73 -12.40 -29.26
C ALA A 75 -3.52 -13.34 -30.21
N ALA A 76 -4.49 -12.81 -30.95
CA ALA A 76 -5.20 -13.56 -31.97
C ALA A 76 -4.26 -14.02 -33.09
N PHE A 77 -3.35 -13.17 -33.51
CA PHE A 77 -2.38 -13.46 -34.56
C PHE A 77 -1.37 -14.55 -34.13
N GLU A 78 -0.89 -14.53 -32.89
CA GLU A 78 -0.07 -15.62 -32.34
C GLU A 78 -0.80 -16.97 -32.42
N VAL A 79 -2.09 -16.99 -32.08
CA VAL A 79 -2.94 -18.20 -32.22
C VAL A 79 -3.06 -18.61 -33.68
N MET A 80 -3.19 -17.67 -34.60
CA MET A 80 -3.28 -17.95 -36.04
C MET A 80 -2.02 -18.62 -36.59
N LEU A 81 -0.83 -18.25 -36.09
CA LEU A 81 0.44 -18.86 -36.50
C LEU A 81 0.60 -20.32 -36.02
N ALA A 82 -0.16 -20.74 -35.00
CA ALA A 82 -0.06 -22.09 -34.45
C ALA A 82 -0.53 -23.17 -35.44
N PRO A 83 0.16 -24.33 -35.53
CA PRO A 83 -0.21 -25.42 -36.43
C PRO A 83 -1.66 -25.91 -36.26
N SER A 84 -2.16 -25.90 -35.02
CA SER A 84 -3.52 -26.29 -34.67
C SER A 84 -4.58 -25.42 -35.34
N THR A 85 -4.33 -24.12 -35.47
CA THR A 85 -5.28 -23.18 -36.10
C THR A 85 -5.29 -23.32 -37.62
N ARG A 86 -4.11 -23.52 -38.23
CA ARG A 86 -3.98 -23.70 -39.68
C ARG A 86 -4.66 -25.00 -40.16
N ASN A 87 -4.50 -26.07 -39.39
CA ASN A 87 -5.04 -27.38 -39.70
C ASN A 87 -6.49 -27.57 -39.25
N ALA A 88 -7.09 -26.57 -38.58
CA ALA A 88 -8.46 -26.66 -38.09
C ALA A 88 -9.47 -26.63 -39.25
N GLY A 89 -10.58 -27.37 -39.09
CA GLY A 89 -11.71 -27.32 -40.02
C GLY A 89 -12.35 -25.93 -40.15
N ASN A 90 -12.27 -25.10 -39.10
CA ASN A 90 -12.61 -23.68 -39.14
C ASN A 90 -11.60 -22.86 -38.30
N PRO A 91 -10.60 -22.22 -38.94
CA PRO A 91 -9.59 -21.44 -38.24
C PRO A 91 -10.18 -20.27 -37.45
N TRP A 92 -11.21 -19.60 -37.99
CA TRP A 92 -11.88 -18.49 -37.29
C TRP A 92 -12.58 -18.91 -36.00
N ALA A 93 -13.11 -20.14 -35.94
CA ALA A 93 -13.72 -20.67 -34.72
C ALA A 93 -12.66 -20.88 -33.62
N VAL A 94 -11.50 -21.45 -33.99
CA VAL A 94 -10.36 -21.65 -33.06
C VAL A 94 -9.86 -20.32 -32.53
N VAL A 95 -9.60 -19.36 -33.42
CA VAL A 95 -9.13 -18.02 -33.05
C VAL A 95 -10.14 -17.33 -32.14
N THR A 96 -11.42 -17.34 -32.50
CA THR A 96 -12.46 -16.67 -31.71
C THR A 96 -12.55 -17.26 -30.30
N ARG A 97 -12.48 -18.59 -30.18
CA ARG A 97 -12.48 -19.25 -28.87
C ARG A 97 -11.24 -18.89 -28.05
N ALA A 98 -10.06 -18.89 -28.68
CA ALA A 98 -8.81 -18.54 -28.01
C ALA A 98 -8.78 -17.07 -27.56
N VAL A 99 -9.32 -16.16 -28.37
CA VAL A 99 -9.47 -14.73 -28.05
C VAL A 99 -10.42 -14.55 -26.86
N GLN A 100 -11.58 -15.20 -26.84
CA GLN A 100 -12.50 -15.15 -25.70
C GLN A 100 -11.83 -15.59 -24.39
N ILE A 101 -11.09 -16.71 -24.44
CA ILE A 101 -10.34 -17.21 -23.28
C ILE A 101 -9.28 -16.17 -22.85
N THR A 102 -8.55 -15.62 -23.81
CA THR A 102 -7.50 -14.62 -23.53
C THR A 102 -8.08 -13.35 -22.92
N CYS A 103 -9.16 -12.79 -23.44
CA CYS A 103 -9.82 -11.63 -22.83
C CYS A 103 -10.27 -11.91 -21.39
N GLY A 104 -10.85 -13.09 -21.13
CA GLY A 104 -11.25 -13.47 -19.78
C GLY A 104 -10.08 -13.64 -18.82
N VAL A 105 -8.96 -14.20 -19.30
CA VAL A 105 -7.73 -14.37 -18.53
C VAL A 105 -7.06 -13.03 -18.24
N GLU A 106 -6.98 -12.14 -19.23
CA GLU A 106 -6.40 -10.79 -19.10
C GLU A 106 -7.19 -9.96 -18.09
N ALA A 107 -8.52 -9.92 -18.23
CA ALA A 107 -9.39 -9.26 -17.27
C ALA A 107 -9.22 -9.82 -15.86
N ARG A 108 -9.12 -11.15 -15.72
CA ARG A 108 -8.88 -11.80 -14.42
C ARG A 108 -7.50 -11.49 -13.85
N ALA A 109 -6.47 -11.43 -14.70
CA ALA A 109 -5.11 -11.13 -14.29
C ALA A 109 -5.00 -9.70 -13.76
N ALA A 110 -5.63 -8.75 -14.47
CA ALA A 110 -5.75 -7.36 -14.05
C ALA A 110 -6.50 -7.24 -12.72
N GLY A 111 -7.67 -7.89 -12.63
CA GLY A 111 -8.46 -7.90 -11.40
C GLY A 111 -7.70 -8.48 -10.21
N LEU A 112 -7.00 -9.60 -10.38
CA LEU A 112 -6.23 -10.25 -9.29
C LEU A 112 -4.84 -9.63 -9.04
N LEU A 113 -4.42 -8.62 -9.81
CA LEU A 113 -3.06 -8.06 -9.78
C LEU A 113 -1.95 -9.13 -9.94
N VAL A 114 -2.14 -10.08 -10.86
CA VAL A 114 -1.18 -11.16 -11.13
C VAL A 114 -0.79 -11.22 -12.61
N ALA A 115 0.31 -11.90 -12.92
CA ALA A 115 0.67 -12.21 -14.30
C ALA A 115 -0.38 -13.08 -15.00
N THR A 116 -0.61 -12.85 -16.29
CA THR A 116 -1.57 -13.60 -17.13
C THR A 116 -1.29 -15.11 -17.14
N SER A 117 -0.02 -15.51 -17.15
CA SER A 117 0.41 -16.92 -17.07
C SER A 117 0.03 -17.61 -15.76
N LYS A 118 -0.08 -16.85 -14.67
CA LYS A 118 -0.58 -17.33 -13.38
C LYS A 118 -2.10 -17.45 -13.42
N ALA A 119 -2.80 -16.43 -13.93
CA ALA A 119 -4.26 -16.46 -14.09
C ALA A 119 -4.76 -17.64 -14.94
N ARG A 120 -4.02 -18.04 -16.00
CA ARG A 120 -4.35 -19.23 -16.82
C ARG A 120 -4.32 -20.55 -16.04
N ARG A 121 -3.45 -20.68 -15.04
CA ARG A 121 -3.24 -21.91 -14.26
C ARG A 121 -4.17 -22.03 -13.05
N THR A 122 -4.98 -21.02 -12.80
CA THR A 122 -5.76 -20.91 -11.57
C THR A 122 -7.26 -20.80 -11.85
N PRO A 123 -7.90 -21.86 -12.39
CA PRO A 123 -9.33 -21.87 -12.68
C PRO A 123 -10.19 -21.98 -11.41
N ARG A 124 -9.65 -22.49 -10.30
CA ARG A 124 -10.38 -22.71 -9.04
C ARG A 124 -10.63 -21.44 -8.22
N ILE A 125 -9.91 -20.35 -8.50
CA ILE A 125 -10.17 -19.02 -7.89
C ILE A 125 -11.26 -18.33 -8.73
N ALA A 126 -12.35 -19.04 -8.99
CA ALA A 126 -13.44 -18.55 -9.84
C ALA A 126 -14.38 -17.58 -9.13
N GLY A 127 -14.23 -17.39 -7.81
CA GLY A 127 -15.06 -16.47 -7.02
C GLY A 127 -14.40 -15.12 -6.70
N PHE A 128 -13.11 -14.95 -6.97
CA PHE A 128 -12.40 -13.70 -6.71
C PHE A 128 -12.02 -13.07 -8.04
N HIS A 129 -12.69 -11.98 -8.39
CA HIS A 129 -12.48 -11.31 -9.66
C HIS A 129 -11.72 -10.01 -9.54
N ASP A 130 -11.76 -9.34 -8.38
CA ASP A 130 -11.06 -8.08 -8.15
C ASP A 130 -10.31 -8.11 -6.82
N ALA A 131 -9.02 -7.78 -6.86
CA ALA A 131 -8.19 -7.48 -5.70
C ALA A 131 -8.60 -6.10 -5.21
N VAL A 132 -9.46 -6.09 -4.21
CA VAL A 132 -9.86 -4.86 -3.50
C VAL A 132 -8.72 -4.49 -2.56
N ARG A 133 -8.35 -3.20 -2.50
CA ARG A 133 -7.38 -2.76 -1.49
C ARG A 133 -7.97 -3.01 -0.12
N PHE A 134 -7.10 -3.40 0.80
CA PHE A 134 -7.48 -3.68 2.17
C PHE A 134 -8.22 -2.49 2.85
N ALA A 135 -7.85 -1.25 2.50
CA ALA A 135 -8.48 -0.02 2.99
C ALA A 135 -9.79 0.36 2.31
N ASP A 136 -10.10 -0.20 1.13
CA ASP A 136 -11.32 0.14 0.37
C ASP A 136 -12.52 -0.70 0.84
N ARG A 137 -12.36 -1.53 1.87
CA ARG A 137 -13.39 -2.45 2.36
C ARG A 137 -14.05 -1.88 3.60
N GLU A 138 -15.36 -1.63 3.50
CA GLU A 138 -16.20 -1.29 4.64
C GLU A 138 -16.36 -2.50 5.58
N GLY A 139 -16.48 -2.25 6.89
CA GLY A 139 -16.71 -3.31 7.88
C GLY A 139 -15.55 -4.29 8.01
N LEU A 140 -14.31 -3.80 8.14
CA LEU A 140 -13.13 -4.66 8.22
C LEU A 140 -13.20 -5.66 9.39
N ALA A 141 -13.80 -5.24 10.51
CA ALA A 141 -14.03 -6.07 11.69
C ALA A 141 -14.91 -7.30 11.39
N ASP A 142 -15.84 -7.19 10.43
CA ASP A 142 -16.76 -8.27 10.05
C ASP A 142 -16.12 -9.26 9.07
N TYR A 143 -15.00 -8.90 8.43
CA TYR A 143 -14.40 -9.69 7.37
C TYR A 143 -13.60 -10.90 7.88
N HIS A 144 -12.85 -10.72 8.97
CA HIS A 144 -12.02 -11.77 9.53
C HIS A 144 -11.84 -11.56 11.04
N PRO A 145 -11.90 -12.61 11.87
CA PRO A 145 -11.81 -12.49 13.33
C PRO A 145 -10.54 -11.81 13.82
N ALA A 146 -9.43 -11.87 13.07
CA ALA A 146 -8.20 -11.13 13.41
C ALA A 146 -8.32 -9.59 13.28
N PHE A 147 -9.39 -9.08 12.65
CA PHE A 147 -9.70 -7.65 12.57
C PHE A 147 -10.88 -7.26 13.47
N ALA A 148 -11.50 -8.23 14.14
CA ALA A 148 -12.50 -7.93 15.14
C ALA A 148 -11.78 -7.16 16.26
N VAL A 149 -12.09 -5.87 16.33
CA VAL A 149 -11.83 -5.09 17.53
C VAL A 149 -12.84 -5.64 18.53
N ALA A 150 -12.35 -6.35 19.55
CA ALA A 150 -13.21 -6.58 20.71
C ALA A 150 -13.74 -5.20 21.10
N PRO A 151 -15.07 -5.00 21.25
CA PRO A 151 -15.57 -3.75 21.81
C PRO A 151 -14.75 -3.54 23.07
N ASP A 152 -14.04 -2.42 23.14
CA ASP A 152 -13.04 -2.22 24.16
C ASP A 152 -13.58 -2.69 25.52
N ASP A 153 -12.80 -3.50 26.23
CA ASP A 153 -12.75 -3.40 27.69
C ASP A 153 -12.11 -2.02 28.05
N ASP A 154 -12.62 -0.93 27.45
CA ASP A 154 -12.44 0.48 27.80
C ASP A 154 -13.75 0.99 28.45
N ASP A 155 -14.58 0.09 28.97
CA ASP A 155 -14.86 0.33 30.39
C ASP A 155 -13.54 -0.08 31.03
N PRO A 156 -12.74 0.82 31.62
CA PRO A 156 -11.70 0.36 32.50
C PRO A 156 -12.45 -0.49 33.52
N GLU A 157 -12.41 -1.82 33.37
CA GLU A 157 -12.26 -2.66 34.53
C GLU A 157 -11.10 -1.98 35.22
N SER A 158 -11.45 -1.16 36.20
CA SER A 158 -10.55 -0.42 37.03
C SER A 158 -9.80 -1.55 37.71
N GLY A 159 -8.76 -2.04 37.02
CA GLY A 159 -7.91 -3.07 37.52
C GLY A 159 -7.53 -2.50 38.85
N GLU A 160 -7.77 -3.26 39.90
CA GLU A 160 -7.48 -2.85 41.28
C GLU A 160 -5.98 -2.50 41.48
N ASP A 161 -5.19 -2.46 40.40
CA ASP A 161 -3.75 -2.26 40.27
C ASP A 161 -3.32 -1.08 39.33
N ASP A 162 -4.23 -0.28 38.76
CA ASP A 162 -3.84 0.94 37.98
C ASP A 162 -3.57 2.17 38.89
N GLY A 163 -4.11 2.14 40.12
CA GLY A 163 -3.90 3.18 41.13
C GLY A 163 -2.42 3.49 41.42
N PRO A 164 -1.54 2.48 41.59
CA PRO A 164 -0.10 2.67 41.74
C PRO A 164 0.56 3.42 40.57
N VAL A 165 0.21 3.08 39.32
CA VAL A 165 0.83 3.71 38.14
C VAL A 165 0.35 5.16 38.00
N ALA A 166 -0.96 5.39 38.14
CA ALA A 166 -1.52 6.74 38.10
C ALA A 166 -0.94 7.64 39.21
N ALA A 167 -0.71 7.10 40.41
CA ALA A 167 -0.05 7.81 41.51
C ALA A 167 1.41 8.15 41.16
N VAL A 168 2.16 7.22 40.56
CA VAL A 168 3.54 7.47 40.11
C VAL A 168 3.58 8.57 39.04
N LEU A 169 2.71 8.53 38.03
CA LEU A 169 2.65 9.58 37.01
C LEU A 169 2.30 10.94 37.63
N SER A 170 1.39 10.96 38.59
CA SER A 170 1.02 12.18 39.34
C SER A 170 2.19 12.75 40.14
N GLU A 171 3.02 11.91 40.77
CA GLU A 171 4.24 12.35 41.46
C GLU A 171 5.29 12.90 40.48
N VAL A 172 5.45 12.29 39.29
CA VAL A 172 6.31 12.85 38.24
C VAL A 172 5.83 14.25 37.86
N VAL A 173 4.53 14.43 37.61
CA VAL A 173 3.95 15.76 37.31
C VAL A 173 4.23 16.73 38.46
N GLY A 174 4.02 16.31 39.70
CA GLY A 174 4.28 17.12 40.90
C GLY A 174 5.72 17.64 40.98
N LEU A 175 6.72 16.81 40.68
CA LEU A 175 8.13 17.21 40.67
C LEU A 175 8.43 18.33 39.66
N PHE A 176 7.82 18.27 38.48
CA PHE A 176 8.00 19.32 37.46
C PHE A 176 7.26 20.61 37.83
N VAL A 177 6.04 20.48 38.38
CA VAL A 177 5.23 21.63 38.80
C VAL A 177 5.91 22.42 39.93
N LEU A 178 6.58 21.74 40.87
CA LEU A 178 7.38 22.37 41.92
C LEU A 178 8.49 23.28 41.34
N GLU A 179 9.03 22.92 40.18
CA GLU A 179 10.05 23.69 39.46
C GLU A 179 9.47 24.71 38.46
N GLY A 180 8.16 24.99 38.55
CA GLY A 180 7.50 26.06 37.80
C GLY A 180 6.95 25.65 36.44
N TRP A 181 6.94 24.36 36.11
CA TRP A 181 6.30 23.89 34.88
C TRP A 181 4.77 24.00 34.94
N ASP A 182 4.16 24.20 33.78
CA ASP A 182 2.71 24.13 33.63
C ASP A 182 2.19 22.70 33.84
N ALA A 183 1.23 22.54 34.75
CA ALA A 183 0.74 21.22 35.16
C ALA A 183 0.05 20.46 34.02
N ALA A 184 -0.75 21.15 33.19
CA ALA A 184 -1.44 20.53 32.08
C ALA A 184 -0.45 20.06 31.01
N LEU A 185 0.53 20.91 30.65
CA LEU A 185 1.58 20.56 29.71
C LEU A 185 2.39 19.33 30.15
N VAL A 186 2.79 19.27 31.43
CA VAL A 186 3.56 18.13 31.94
C VAL A 186 2.71 16.87 31.99
N ALA A 187 1.43 16.97 32.41
CA ALA A 187 0.51 15.85 32.40
C ALA A 187 0.40 15.25 31.00
N ASP A 188 0.14 16.07 29.97
CA ASP A 188 0.06 15.63 28.57
C ASP A 188 1.37 14.96 28.10
N CYS A 189 2.52 15.50 28.50
CA CYS A 189 3.82 14.92 28.17
C CYS A 189 4.03 13.55 28.82
N VAL A 190 3.76 13.45 30.12
CA VAL A 190 3.96 12.25 30.92
C VAL A 190 2.98 11.16 30.50
N GLU A 191 1.73 11.53 30.20
CA GLU A 191 0.71 10.64 29.65
C GLU A 191 1.13 10.10 28.28
N HIS A 192 1.60 10.96 27.36
CA HIS A 192 2.13 10.49 26.07
C HIS A 192 3.30 9.53 26.26
N VAL A 193 4.23 9.82 27.18
CA VAL A 193 5.36 8.94 27.48
C VAL A 193 4.86 7.58 28.02
N ALA A 194 3.90 7.58 28.93
CA ALA A 194 3.30 6.36 29.48
C ALA A 194 2.58 5.54 28.41
N TYR A 195 1.77 6.19 27.57
CA TYR A 195 1.10 5.58 26.43
C TYR A 195 2.09 4.91 25.46
N ARG A 196 3.18 5.60 25.10
CA ARG A 196 4.22 5.04 24.23
C ARG A 196 5.01 3.91 24.89
N LEU A 197 5.12 3.89 26.23
CA LEU A 197 5.71 2.78 26.96
C LEU A 197 4.78 1.56 27.01
N ALA A 198 3.47 1.76 27.17
CA ALA A 198 2.48 0.68 27.12
C ALA A 198 2.44 0.02 25.73
N ASP A 199 2.50 0.82 24.65
CA ASP A 199 2.52 0.36 23.26
C ASP A 199 3.83 -0.40 22.90
N LEU A 200 4.95 -0.05 23.54
CA LEU A 200 6.26 -0.59 23.21
C LEU A 200 6.79 -1.44 24.38
N SER A 201 6.77 -2.77 24.20
CA SER A 201 7.24 -3.80 25.17
C SER A 201 8.72 -3.72 25.59
N SER A 202 9.43 -2.63 25.27
CA SER A 202 10.83 -2.40 25.63
C SER A 202 11.11 -0.92 25.89
N ARG A 203 11.56 -0.60 27.12
CA ARG A 203 11.98 0.75 27.55
C ARG A 203 12.99 1.39 26.59
N SER A 204 13.98 0.64 26.11
CA SER A 204 14.99 1.17 25.19
C SER A 204 14.42 1.53 23.82
N ARG A 205 13.45 0.76 23.31
CA ARG A 205 12.70 1.10 22.10
C ARG A 205 11.83 2.34 22.32
N ALA A 206 11.12 2.42 23.44
CA ALA A 206 10.29 3.58 23.76
C ALA A 206 11.12 4.87 23.81
N VAL A 207 12.27 4.85 24.47
CA VAL A 207 13.22 5.99 24.50
C VAL A 207 13.67 6.40 23.10
N GLU A 208 14.06 5.45 22.25
CA GLU A 208 14.49 5.76 20.88
C GLU A 208 13.36 6.33 20.01
N VAL A 209 12.13 5.81 20.16
CA VAL A 209 10.97 6.31 19.42
C VAL A 209 10.57 7.70 19.89
N LEU A 210 10.43 7.91 21.20
CA LEU A 210 10.07 9.21 21.79
C LEU A 210 11.10 10.31 21.47
N ARG A 211 12.39 9.95 21.43
CA ARG A 211 13.47 10.88 21.01
C ARG A 211 13.38 11.29 19.53
N ARG A 212 12.82 10.42 18.67
CA ARG A 212 12.68 10.68 17.24
C ARG A 212 11.34 11.34 16.89
N ASP A 213 10.38 11.33 17.81
CA ASP A 213 9.10 12.00 17.64
C ASP A 213 9.28 13.52 17.65
N ARG A 214 9.04 14.13 16.49
CA ARG A 214 9.08 15.59 16.31
C ARG A 214 7.70 16.22 16.30
N THR A 215 6.66 15.41 16.20
CA THR A 215 5.28 15.84 15.98
C THR A 215 4.64 16.25 17.28
N VAL A 216 4.69 15.38 18.29
CA VAL A 216 4.04 15.64 19.58
C VAL A 216 4.61 16.85 20.32
N PRO A 217 5.95 17.05 20.40
CA PRO A 217 6.50 18.24 21.03
C PRO A 217 6.05 19.54 20.36
N VAL A 218 5.89 19.54 19.03
CA VAL A 218 5.41 20.71 18.28
C VAL A 218 3.95 21.01 18.59
N VAL A 219 3.10 19.99 18.70
CA VAL A 219 1.68 20.14 19.07
C VAL A 219 1.54 20.67 20.50
N LEU A 220 2.36 20.19 21.42
CA LEU A 220 2.39 20.64 22.82
C LEU A 220 3.11 21.99 23.02
N GLY A 221 3.63 22.62 21.95
CA GLY A 221 4.35 23.90 22.05
C GLY A 221 5.69 23.81 22.78
N LEU A 222 6.28 22.61 22.89
CA LEU A 222 7.52 22.34 23.61
C LEU A 222 8.75 22.47 22.70
N PRO A 223 9.76 23.29 23.08
CA PRO A 223 11.03 23.33 22.39
C PRO A 223 11.71 21.94 22.36
N PRO A 224 12.39 21.56 21.27
CA PRO A 224 13.05 20.25 21.17
C PRO A 224 14.06 19.95 22.29
N ARG A 225 14.72 21.00 22.81
CA ARG A 225 15.65 20.90 23.95
C ARG A 225 14.93 20.44 25.23
N SER A 226 13.77 21.03 25.51
CA SER A 226 12.97 20.79 26.71
C SER A 226 12.34 19.41 26.64
N TRP A 227 11.84 19.00 25.47
CA TRP A 227 11.36 17.65 25.24
C TRP A 227 12.44 16.59 25.47
N THR A 228 13.62 16.78 24.88
CA THR A 228 14.72 15.82 25.03
C THR A 228 15.20 15.73 26.48
N ALA A 229 15.24 16.86 27.19
CA ALA A 229 15.59 16.91 28.60
C ALA A 229 14.53 16.25 29.49
N LEU A 230 13.24 16.50 29.24
CA LEU A 230 12.13 15.82 29.92
C LEU A 230 12.24 14.31 29.75
N LEU A 231 12.39 13.82 28.52
CA LEU A 231 12.57 12.38 28.26
C LEU A 231 13.78 11.80 29.00
N ARG A 232 14.88 12.56 29.08
CA ARG A 232 16.10 12.15 29.79
C ARG A 232 15.88 12.05 31.29
N ILE A 233 15.12 12.96 31.87
CA ILE A 233 14.79 13.02 33.29
C ILE A 233 13.81 11.90 33.66
N VAL A 234 12.72 11.77 32.89
CA VAL A 234 11.64 10.80 33.17
C VAL A 234 12.10 9.37 32.92
N LEU A 235 12.75 9.09 31.78
CA LEU A 235 13.10 7.72 31.35
C LEU A 235 14.55 7.31 31.64
N GLY A 236 15.41 8.27 31.97
CA GLY A 236 16.83 8.05 32.24
C GLY A 236 17.71 7.96 30.98
N HIS A 237 18.99 7.66 31.20
CA HIS A 237 19.98 7.52 30.14
C HIS A 237 19.98 6.11 29.54
N PRO A 238 19.80 5.94 28.20
CA PRO A 238 19.71 4.60 27.59
C PRO A 238 21.03 3.81 27.53
N ALA A 239 22.16 4.41 27.93
CA ALA A 239 23.47 3.78 27.80
C ALA A 239 23.70 2.84 28.98
N ALA A 240 24.01 1.57 28.69
CA ALA A 240 24.13 0.49 29.68
C ALA A 240 25.11 0.78 30.83
N LYS A 241 26.08 1.69 30.62
CA LYS A 241 27.03 2.13 31.66
C LYS A 241 26.41 2.95 32.80
N HIS A 242 25.19 3.42 32.64
CA HIS A 242 24.46 4.19 33.68
C HIS A 242 23.32 3.38 34.31
N THR A 243 23.10 2.11 33.91
CA THR A 243 22.06 1.27 34.51
C THR A 243 22.26 1.12 36.01
N GLY A 244 21.21 1.29 36.82
CA GLY A 244 21.30 1.22 38.28
C GLY A 244 21.87 2.49 38.93
N THR A 245 21.98 3.59 38.16
CA THR A 245 22.34 4.90 38.69
C THR A 245 21.14 5.85 38.57
N PRO A 246 21.03 6.87 39.44
CA PRO A 246 19.95 7.87 39.37
C PRO A 246 19.77 8.47 37.96
N THR A 247 20.88 8.72 37.26
CA THR A 247 20.89 9.27 35.89
C THR A 247 20.45 8.28 34.83
N GLY A 248 20.70 6.98 35.02
CA GLY A 248 20.33 5.94 34.05
C GLY A 248 18.93 5.39 34.23
N ASP A 249 18.43 5.37 35.46
CA ASP A 249 17.13 4.76 35.77
C ASP A 249 15.97 5.73 35.46
N GLY A 250 16.16 7.04 35.67
CA GLY A 250 15.13 8.06 35.47
C GLY A 250 14.09 8.05 36.59
N ILE A 251 13.31 9.13 36.69
CA ILE A 251 12.34 9.31 37.77
C ILE A 251 11.30 8.18 37.79
N LEU A 252 10.81 7.76 36.62
CA LEU A 252 9.72 6.80 36.53
C LEU A 252 10.13 5.41 37.07
N LEU A 253 11.33 4.93 36.73
CA LEU A 253 11.83 3.66 37.26
C LEU A 253 12.19 3.76 38.75
N ARG A 254 12.72 4.91 39.20
CA ARG A 254 13.03 5.15 40.62
C ARG A 254 11.77 5.07 41.50
N LEU A 255 10.69 5.74 41.07
CA LEU A 255 9.39 5.70 41.76
C LEU A 255 8.79 4.28 41.75
N LEU A 256 8.82 3.58 40.61
CA LEU A 256 8.31 2.20 40.52
C LEU A 256 9.13 1.21 41.37
N ASN A 257 10.41 1.47 41.60
CA ASN A 257 11.26 0.70 42.51
C ASN A 257 11.05 1.07 43.99
N GLY A 258 10.13 1.99 44.30
CA GLY A 258 9.76 2.37 45.65
C GLY A 258 10.60 3.47 46.28
N GLU A 259 11.35 4.25 45.50
CA GLU A 259 12.01 5.45 46.03
C GLU A 259 10.97 6.47 46.48
N PRO A 260 11.03 6.99 47.73
CA PRO A 260 10.04 7.93 48.21
C PRO A 260 10.13 9.28 47.47
N PRO A 261 9.01 9.94 47.16
CA PRO A 261 9.00 11.19 46.42
C PRO A 261 9.78 12.31 47.14
N ASP A 262 9.85 12.29 48.46
CA ASP A 262 10.64 13.26 49.24
C ASP A 262 12.14 13.13 48.97
N SER A 263 12.66 11.92 48.75
CA SER A 263 14.06 11.69 48.33
C SER A 263 14.37 12.33 46.98
N LEU A 264 13.40 12.30 46.06
CA LEU A 264 13.53 12.92 44.74
C LEU A 264 13.47 14.44 44.81
N ARG A 265 12.70 15.00 45.75
CA ARG A 265 12.62 16.46 45.99
C ARG A 265 13.91 17.01 46.59
N ASP A 266 14.59 16.23 47.42
CA ASP A 266 15.86 16.59 48.05
C ASP A 266 17.09 16.40 47.11
N ASP A 267 16.91 15.77 45.95
CA ASP A 267 17.96 15.57 44.94
C ASP A 267 18.19 16.86 44.13
N ASN A 268 19.04 17.75 44.65
CA ASN A 268 19.36 19.03 44.02
C ASN A 268 19.77 18.90 42.53
N ALA A 269 20.46 17.82 42.16
CA ALA A 269 20.88 17.62 40.78
C ALA A 269 19.69 17.31 39.85
N LEU A 270 18.70 16.57 40.36
CA LEU A 270 17.44 16.34 39.67
C LEU A 270 16.63 17.63 39.53
N THR A 271 16.50 18.36 40.63
CA THR A 271 15.77 19.63 40.70
C THR A 271 16.35 20.67 39.72
N ASP A 272 17.67 20.81 39.69
CA ASP A 272 18.37 21.69 38.74
C ASP A 272 18.20 21.22 37.28
N ALA A 273 18.18 19.91 37.03
CA ALA A 273 17.93 19.38 35.70
C ALA A 273 16.51 19.66 35.21
N ILE A 274 15.50 19.54 36.07
CA ILE A 274 14.10 19.88 35.76
C ILE A 274 13.96 21.38 35.47
N ARG A 275 14.60 22.23 36.29
CA ARG A 275 14.59 23.68 36.08
C ARG A 275 15.28 24.08 34.77
N ALA A 276 16.43 23.47 34.47
CA ALA A 276 17.15 23.70 33.21
C ALA A 276 16.38 23.21 31.98
N ALA A 277 15.52 22.20 32.14
CA ALA A 277 14.67 21.70 31.07
C ALA A 277 13.48 22.63 30.76
N HIS A 278 13.14 23.56 31.65
CA HIS A 278 11.96 24.41 31.55
C HIS A 278 11.94 25.18 30.20
N PRO A 279 10.81 25.19 29.46
CA PRO A 279 10.73 25.82 28.14
C PRO A 279 10.99 27.33 28.19
N ASN A 280 10.54 27.99 29.26
CA ASN A 280 10.69 29.42 29.52
C ASN A 280 11.54 29.65 30.77
N PRO A 281 12.87 29.53 30.71
CA PRO A 281 13.71 29.66 31.91
C PRO A 281 13.45 31.02 32.55
N THR A 282 13.02 31.03 33.81
CA THR A 282 13.00 32.24 34.62
C THR A 282 14.44 32.73 34.77
N PRO A 283 14.74 34.03 34.56
CA PRO A 283 16.07 34.55 34.81
C PRO A 283 16.40 34.34 36.29
N GLU A 284 17.55 33.70 36.57
CA GLU A 284 18.05 33.38 37.90
C GLU A 284 17.98 34.62 38.83
N ARG A 285 17.51 34.42 40.06
CA ARG A 285 17.60 35.40 41.16
C ARG A 285 18.88 35.19 41.95
#